data_AF-A0A134B3M5-F1
#
_entry.id   AF-A0A134B3M5-F1
#
_cell.length_a   1.000
_cell.length_b   1.000
_cell.length_c   1.000
_cell.angle_alpha   90.00
_cell.angle_beta   90.00
_cell.angle_gamma   90.00
#
_symmetry.space_group_name_H-M   'P 1'
#
loop_
_entity.id
_entity.type
_entity.pdbx_description
1 polymer ?
#
loop_
_entity_poly.entity_id
_entity_poly.type
_entity_poly.pdbx_seq_one_letter_code
_entity_poly.pdbx_strand_id
1 'polypeptide(L)'
;MTTFELDTIIRRLPIPPPFLFNRAGVALPDGDLPEVDVPLSEEELEEVQTNALGLPMVFPVSLALEGEEPWLLPQEPMITITGQHILTKRQVSKGKIRGSVKERWTLDDYSIRLEGVLIGSDGHYPKEDVQRLRKYLESAKVSAYCPLLELFGITRIVFESWEFPHTSGDANQNFSLQAVSDDTYKLLLTRRDLTK
;
A
#
# COMPACT_ATOMS: atom_id res chain seq x y z
N MET A 1 -53.30 -25.79 20.74
CA MET A 1 -53.52 -25.15 22.06
C MET A 1 -53.21 -26.23 23.09
N THR A 2 -52.10 -26.23 23.83
CA THR A 2 -51.70 -25.23 24.84
C THR A 2 -50.18 -25.30 25.10
N THR A 3 -49.41 -24.38 24.52
CA THR A 3 -48.01 -24.08 24.89
C THR A 3 -47.92 -22.83 25.78
N PHE A 4 -48.97 -22.53 26.54
CA PHE A 4 -49.22 -21.16 27.02
C PHE A 4 -49.09 -20.89 28.52
N GLU A 5 -48.67 -21.82 29.39
CA GLU A 5 -48.77 -21.55 30.84
C GLU A 5 -47.46 -21.40 31.63
N LEU A 6 -46.30 -21.82 31.14
CA LEU A 6 -45.05 -21.68 31.91
C LEU A 6 -44.18 -20.48 31.51
N ASP A 7 -44.09 -20.17 30.21
CA ASP A 7 -43.21 -19.09 29.72
C ASP A 7 -43.72 -17.69 30.13
N THR A 8 -45.03 -17.56 30.27
CA THR A 8 -45.73 -16.34 30.67
C THR A 8 -45.52 -15.97 32.14
N ILE A 9 -45.21 -16.95 33.00
CA ILE A 9 -44.98 -16.75 34.44
C ILE A 9 -43.58 -16.16 34.69
N ILE A 10 -42.59 -16.57 33.90
CA ILE A 10 -41.19 -16.11 34.03
C ILE A 10 -41.08 -14.61 33.72
N ARG A 11 -41.88 -14.10 32.77
CA ARG A 11 -41.91 -12.68 32.38
C ARG A 11 -42.63 -11.75 33.36
N ARG A 12 -43.30 -12.30 34.39
CA ARG A 12 -44.06 -11.53 35.40
C ARG A 12 -43.35 -11.39 36.74
N LEU A 13 -42.12 -11.88 36.88
CA LEU A 13 -41.31 -11.68 38.07
C LEU A 13 -40.68 -10.27 38.07
N PRO A 14 -40.76 -9.52 39.18
CA PRO A 14 -40.27 -8.14 39.24
C PRO A 14 -38.74 -8.03 39.15
N ILE A 15 -37.99 -9.13 39.33
CA ILE A 15 -36.54 -9.17 39.13
C ILE A 15 -36.19 -10.51 38.46
N PRO A 16 -35.54 -10.51 37.27
CA PRO A 16 -35.17 -11.74 36.58
C PRO A 16 -33.96 -12.43 37.24
N PRO A 17 -33.85 -13.77 37.15
CA PRO A 17 -32.79 -14.52 37.81
C PRO A 17 -31.40 -14.29 37.17
N PRO A 18 -30.32 -14.29 37.98
CA PRO A 18 -29.00 -13.75 37.59
C PRO A 18 -28.21 -14.54 36.54
N PHE A 19 -28.70 -15.70 36.10
CA PHE A 19 -28.05 -16.52 35.05
C PHE A 19 -28.47 -16.16 33.62
N LEU A 20 -29.31 -15.13 33.42
CA LEU A 20 -29.69 -14.62 32.09
C LEU A 20 -28.64 -13.71 31.41
N PHE A 21 -27.56 -13.35 32.11
CA PHE A 21 -26.50 -12.49 31.56
C PHE A 21 -25.26 -13.26 31.11
N ASN A 22 -25.41 -14.32 30.31
CA ASN A 22 -24.24 -14.88 29.63
C ASN A 22 -24.55 -15.42 28.24
N ARG A 23 -24.56 -14.48 27.28
CA ARG A 23 -24.02 -14.59 25.92
C ARG A 23 -24.36 -13.28 25.21
N ALA A 24 -23.39 -12.38 25.10
CA ALA A 24 -23.45 -11.31 24.11
C ALA A 24 -23.16 -11.94 22.73
N GLY A 25 -24.09 -12.74 22.23
CA GLY A 25 -24.18 -13.02 20.81
C GLY A 25 -24.94 -11.85 20.19
N VAL A 26 -24.25 -11.03 19.41
CA VAL A 26 -24.91 -10.02 18.59
C VAL A 26 -25.85 -10.79 17.65
N ALA A 27 -27.15 -10.52 17.74
CA ALA A 27 -28.10 -11.07 16.78
C ALA A 27 -27.72 -10.53 15.39
N LEU A 28 -27.39 -11.43 14.47
CA LEU A 28 -27.23 -11.06 13.05
C LEU A 28 -28.57 -10.51 12.54
N PRO A 29 -28.58 -9.38 11.81
CA PRO A 29 -29.82 -8.86 11.23
C PRO A 29 -30.33 -9.83 10.15
N ASP A 30 -31.63 -10.11 10.14
CA ASP A 30 -32.30 -10.81 9.04
C ASP A 30 -32.37 -9.87 7.82
N GLY A 31 -31.35 -9.92 6.97
CA GLY A 31 -31.27 -9.23 5.68
C GLY A 31 -30.04 -9.71 4.91
N ASP A 32 -30.01 -9.50 3.59
CA ASP A 32 -28.87 -9.83 2.74
C ASP A 32 -27.62 -9.12 3.31
N LEU A 33 -26.78 -9.92 3.98
CA LEU A 33 -25.43 -9.52 4.32
C LEU A 33 -24.73 -9.17 3.00
N PRO A 34 -23.90 -8.11 2.92
CA PRO A 34 -22.95 -8.05 1.81
C PRO A 34 -22.19 -9.38 1.82
N GLU A 35 -22.16 -10.08 0.68
CA GLU A 35 -21.43 -11.34 0.54
C GLU A 35 -19.92 -11.05 0.71
N VAL A 36 -19.45 -11.04 1.95
CA VAL A 36 -18.02 -10.90 2.28
C VAL A 36 -17.27 -12.23 2.08
N ASP A 37 -18.02 -13.32 1.83
CA ASP A 37 -17.51 -14.69 1.71
C ASP A 37 -17.58 -15.25 0.28
N VAL A 38 -17.50 -14.42 -0.76
CA VAL A 38 -17.26 -14.96 -2.11
C VAL A 38 -15.81 -15.43 -2.16
N PRO A 39 -15.53 -16.75 -2.25
CA PRO A 39 -14.17 -17.22 -2.46
C PRO A 39 -13.67 -16.66 -3.79
N LEU A 40 -12.45 -16.11 -3.79
CA LEU A 40 -11.77 -15.66 -5.00
C LEU A 40 -11.78 -16.80 -6.03
N SER A 41 -12.07 -16.45 -7.28
CA SER A 41 -12.01 -17.39 -8.40
C SER A 41 -10.59 -17.94 -8.58
N GLU A 42 -10.43 -19.08 -9.26
CA GLU A 42 -9.10 -19.67 -9.52
C GLU A 42 -8.16 -18.69 -10.24
N GLU A 43 -8.70 -17.84 -11.12
CA GLU A 43 -7.96 -16.78 -11.81
C GLU A 43 -7.50 -15.69 -10.85
N GLU A 44 -8.37 -15.26 -9.92
CA GLU A 44 -8.02 -14.27 -8.90
C GLU A 44 -7.07 -14.84 -7.82
N LEU A 45 -7.12 -16.15 -7.56
CA LEU A 45 -6.18 -16.85 -6.67
C LEU A 45 -4.77 -16.96 -7.27
N GLU A 46 -4.65 -17.05 -8.60
CA GLU A 46 -3.35 -17.05 -9.29
C GLU A 46 -2.65 -15.69 -9.25
N GLU A 47 -3.40 -14.59 -9.20
CA GLU A 47 -2.84 -13.23 -9.08
C GLU A 47 -2.42 -12.88 -7.64
N VAL A 48 -3.01 -13.55 -6.64
CA VAL A 48 -2.73 -13.28 -5.22
C VAL A 48 -1.39 -13.89 -4.83
N GLN A 49 -0.35 -13.05 -4.84
CA GLN A 49 0.92 -13.40 -4.22
C GLN A 49 0.73 -13.51 -2.69
N THR A 50 1.38 -14.48 -2.07
CA THR A 50 1.33 -14.65 -0.61
C THR A 50 2.60 -14.12 0.02
N ASN A 51 2.45 -13.50 1.18
CA ASN A 51 3.57 -13.02 1.96
C ASN A 51 4.30 -14.15 2.69
N ALA A 52 5.43 -13.83 3.34
CA ALA A 52 6.20 -14.82 4.10
C ALA A 52 5.42 -15.46 5.27
N LEU A 53 4.30 -14.86 5.68
CA LEU A 53 3.38 -15.33 6.72
C LEU A 53 2.14 -16.05 6.14
N GLY A 54 2.04 -16.22 4.82
CA GLY A 54 0.92 -16.85 4.12
C GLY A 54 -0.32 -15.97 3.96
N LEU A 55 -0.24 -14.67 4.26
CA LEU A 55 -1.33 -13.71 4.01
C LEU A 55 -1.33 -13.28 2.54
N PRO A 56 -2.51 -13.15 1.91
CA PRO A 56 -2.63 -12.65 0.55
C PRO A 56 -2.15 -11.19 0.47
N MET A 57 -1.38 -10.87 -0.56
CA MET A 57 -0.97 -9.52 -0.91
C MET A 57 -1.82 -8.98 -2.05
N VAL A 58 -2.23 -7.72 -1.97
CA VAL A 58 -3.00 -7.05 -3.05
C VAL A 58 -2.07 -6.30 -3.99
N PHE A 59 -1.08 -5.61 -3.43
CA PHE A 59 -0.07 -4.84 -4.15
C PHE A 59 1.35 -5.32 -3.76
N PRO A 60 1.74 -6.54 -4.16
CA PRO A 60 3.09 -7.02 -3.94
C PRO A 60 4.10 -6.08 -4.60
N VAL A 61 5.19 -5.78 -3.88
CA VAL A 61 6.27 -4.95 -4.38
C VAL A 61 7.53 -5.80 -4.52
N SER A 62 8.03 -5.89 -5.74
CA SER A 62 9.28 -6.57 -6.06
C SER A 62 10.34 -5.57 -6.53
N LEU A 63 11.57 -5.71 -6.02
CA LEU A 63 12.70 -4.87 -6.37
C LEU A 63 13.75 -5.70 -7.12
N ALA A 64 14.21 -5.20 -8.27
CA ALA A 64 15.29 -5.83 -9.03
C ALA A 64 16.43 -4.85 -9.28
N LEU A 65 17.66 -5.35 -9.20
CA LEU A 65 18.84 -4.68 -9.71
C LEU A 65 19.06 -5.06 -11.18
N GLU A 66 19.82 -4.26 -11.90
CA GLU A 66 20.10 -4.51 -13.31
C GLU A 66 20.85 -5.85 -13.48
N GLY A 67 20.18 -6.85 -14.06
CA GLY A 67 20.72 -8.19 -14.28
C GLY A 67 20.55 -9.18 -13.12
N GLU A 68 19.88 -8.80 -12.04
CA GLU A 68 19.53 -9.72 -10.93
C GLU A 68 18.04 -10.10 -10.97
N GLU A 69 17.69 -11.24 -10.37
CA GLU A 69 16.31 -11.66 -10.23
C GLU A 69 15.52 -10.71 -9.30
N PRO A 70 14.23 -10.46 -9.60
CA PRO A 70 13.39 -9.62 -8.78
C PRO A 70 13.20 -10.23 -7.39
N TRP A 71 13.45 -9.44 -6.35
CA TRP A 71 13.19 -9.80 -4.98
C TRP A 71 11.83 -9.26 -4.54
N LEU A 72 10.90 -10.16 -4.29
CA LEU A 72 9.63 -9.84 -3.64
C LEU A 72 9.88 -9.48 -2.17
N LEU A 73 9.38 -8.34 -1.73
CA LEU A 73 9.44 -7.95 -0.33
C LEU A 73 8.67 -8.97 0.54
N PRO A 74 9.20 -9.43 1.68
CA PRO A 74 8.55 -10.52 2.43
C PRO A 74 7.20 -10.12 3.04
N GLN A 75 6.99 -8.82 3.29
CA GLN A 75 5.74 -8.22 3.76
C GLN A 75 5.33 -7.10 2.80
N GLU A 76 4.03 -6.98 2.55
CA GLU A 76 3.49 -5.95 1.66
C GLU A 76 3.67 -4.55 2.28
N PRO A 77 4.43 -3.65 1.63
CA PRO A 77 4.57 -2.29 2.12
C PRO A 77 3.35 -1.45 1.73
N MET A 78 3.06 -0.43 2.52
CA MET A 78 2.16 0.64 2.13
C MET A 78 2.83 1.54 1.08
N ILE A 79 2.16 1.73 -0.05
CA ILE A 79 2.64 2.51 -1.19
C ILE A 79 1.87 3.82 -1.27
N THR A 80 2.57 4.94 -1.34
CA THR A 80 2.00 6.25 -1.65
C THR A 80 2.65 6.81 -2.91
N ILE A 81 1.85 7.12 -3.93
CA ILE A 81 2.31 7.74 -5.17
C ILE A 81 1.79 9.18 -5.21
N THR A 82 2.70 10.14 -5.36
CA THR A 82 2.38 11.57 -5.44
C THR A 82 2.86 12.11 -6.78
N GLY A 83 1.94 12.62 -7.59
CA GLY A 83 2.26 13.33 -8.83
C GLY A 83 2.03 14.83 -8.68
N GLN A 84 2.91 15.64 -9.27
CA GLN A 84 2.82 17.10 -9.22
C GLN A 84 2.81 17.70 -10.63
N HIS A 85 2.05 18.78 -10.85
CA HIS A 85 2.13 19.56 -12.08
C HIS A 85 2.97 20.82 -11.87
N ILE A 86 3.88 21.08 -12.81
CA ILE A 86 4.61 22.35 -12.85
C ILE A 86 3.69 23.41 -13.48
N LEU A 87 3.27 24.36 -12.65
CA LEU A 87 2.27 25.37 -12.99
C LEU A 87 2.84 26.78 -12.81
N THR A 88 2.77 27.59 -13.87
CA THR A 88 3.14 29.02 -13.81
C THR A 88 1.89 29.86 -13.67
N LYS A 89 1.84 30.69 -12.62
CA LYS A 89 0.70 31.57 -12.31
C LYS A 89 1.02 33.01 -12.73
N ARG A 90 0.44 33.45 -13.84
CA ARG A 90 0.65 34.81 -14.36
C ARG A 90 -0.42 35.75 -13.84
N GLN A 91 0.02 36.88 -13.29
CA GLN A 91 -0.85 37.98 -12.89
C GLN A 91 -1.07 38.91 -14.08
N VAL A 92 -2.32 39.29 -14.36
CA VAL A 92 -2.64 40.20 -15.46
C VAL A 92 -2.71 41.62 -14.92
N SER A 93 -1.91 42.53 -15.49
CA SER A 93 -1.90 43.93 -15.10
C SER A 93 -3.27 44.58 -15.36
N LYS A 94 -3.81 45.27 -14.35
CA LYS A 94 -5.12 45.95 -14.40
C LYS A 94 -6.32 45.03 -14.68
N GLY A 95 -6.20 43.73 -14.40
CA GLY A 95 -7.32 42.81 -14.49
C GLY A 95 -8.46 43.24 -13.55
N LYS A 96 -9.66 43.44 -14.09
CA LYS A 96 -10.89 43.70 -13.29
C LYS A 96 -11.38 42.47 -12.53
N ILE A 97 -10.85 41.30 -12.86
CA ILE A 97 -11.29 39.99 -12.36
C ILE A 97 -10.25 39.49 -11.36
N ARG A 98 -10.69 38.98 -10.21
CA ARG A 98 -9.81 38.38 -9.20
C ARG A 98 -9.24 37.08 -9.73
N GLY A 99 -7.91 36.97 -9.80
CA GLY A 99 -7.24 35.70 -10.08
C GLY A 99 -5.95 35.83 -10.88
N SER A 100 -5.39 34.67 -11.19
CA SER A 100 -4.22 34.51 -12.06
C SER A 100 -4.51 33.49 -13.15
N VAL A 101 -3.92 33.69 -14.32
CA VAL A 101 -3.93 32.72 -15.40
C VAL A 101 -2.93 31.63 -15.04
N LYS A 102 -3.39 30.37 -14.98
CA LYS A 102 -2.55 29.21 -14.67
C LYS A 102 -2.17 28.53 -15.98
N GLU A 103 -0.88 28.52 -16.28
CA GLU A 103 -0.32 27.79 -17.41
C GLU A 103 0.32 26.51 -16.87
N ARG A 104 -0.12 25.35 -17.37
CA ARG A 104 0.52 24.05 -17.07
C ARG A 104 1.70 23.88 -18.02
N TRP A 105 2.90 23.71 -17.46
CA TRP A 105 4.13 23.52 -18.22
C TRP A 105 4.37 22.05 -18.50
N THR A 106 4.55 21.27 -17.44
CA THR A 106 4.87 19.84 -17.51
C THR A 106 4.25 19.09 -16.33
N LEU A 107 4.24 17.77 -16.45
CA LEU A 107 4.10 16.87 -15.30
C LEU A 107 5.50 16.73 -14.69
N ASP A 108 5.58 16.84 -13.37
CA ASP A 108 6.79 16.59 -12.58
C ASP A 108 6.96 15.08 -12.36
N ASP A 109 8.12 14.66 -11.87
CA ASP A 109 8.35 13.24 -11.57
C ASP A 109 7.42 12.75 -10.45
N TYR A 110 7.09 11.45 -10.46
CA TYR A 110 6.29 10.85 -9.39
C TYR A 110 7.16 10.62 -8.17
N SER A 111 6.76 11.19 -7.04
CA SER A 111 7.31 10.90 -5.73
C SER A 111 6.61 9.66 -5.15
N ILE A 112 7.37 8.61 -4.90
CA ILE A 112 6.91 7.32 -4.39
C ILE A 112 7.42 7.15 -2.96
N ARG A 113 6.53 6.82 -2.04
CA ARG A 113 6.88 6.51 -0.66
C ARG A 113 6.46 5.09 -0.32
N LEU A 114 7.39 4.32 0.22
CA LEU A 114 7.19 2.94 0.64
C LEU A 114 7.41 2.86 2.15
N GLU A 115 6.38 2.45 2.88
CA GLU A 115 6.45 2.29 4.34
C GLU A 115 6.05 0.87 4.70
N GLY A 116 6.86 0.20 5.52
CA GLY A 116 6.60 -1.20 5.84
C GLY A 116 7.39 -1.68 7.04
N VAL A 117 7.25 -2.97 7.30
CA VAL A 117 7.93 -3.67 8.38
C VAL A 117 8.52 -4.97 7.85
N LEU A 118 9.78 -5.21 8.17
CA LEU A 118 10.42 -6.51 8.01
C LEU A 118 10.22 -7.29 9.31
N ILE A 119 9.71 -8.51 9.21
CA ILE A 119 9.49 -9.40 10.35
C ILE A 119 10.32 -10.66 10.13
N GLY A 120 11.17 -11.00 11.10
CA GLY A 120 11.95 -12.22 11.05
C GLY A 120 11.09 -13.44 11.38
N SER A 121 11.10 -14.44 10.49
CA SER A 121 10.34 -15.69 10.63
C SER A 121 10.69 -16.47 11.91
N ASP A 122 11.94 -16.36 12.36
CA ASP A 122 12.46 -17.10 13.52
C ASP A 122 12.25 -16.37 14.86
N GLY A 123 11.46 -15.28 14.87
CA GLY A 123 11.28 -14.44 16.06
C GLY A 123 12.54 -13.67 16.48
N HIS A 124 13.54 -13.60 15.60
CA HIS A 124 14.76 -12.82 15.76
C HIS A 124 14.81 -11.67 14.76
N TYR A 125 15.70 -10.71 15.00
CA TYR A 125 15.86 -9.55 14.11
C TYR A 125 16.18 -9.98 12.66
N PRO A 126 15.45 -9.47 11.65
CA PRO A 126 15.59 -9.86 10.24
C PRO A 126 16.86 -9.26 9.60
N LYS A 127 18.02 -9.76 10.01
CA LYS A 127 19.33 -9.24 9.55
C LYS A 127 19.52 -9.38 8.04
N GLU A 128 19.14 -10.53 7.49
CA GLU A 128 19.33 -10.84 6.08
C GLU A 128 18.47 -9.94 5.19
N ASP A 129 17.20 -9.77 5.53
CA ASP A 129 16.27 -8.90 4.79
C ASP A 129 16.70 -7.44 4.87
N VAL A 130 17.14 -6.96 6.03
CA VAL A 130 17.65 -5.59 6.20
C VAL A 130 18.92 -5.37 5.37
N GLN A 131 19.85 -6.33 5.36
CA GLN A 131 21.06 -6.25 4.53
C GLN A 131 20.73 -6.28 3.04
N ARG A 132 19.76 -7.12 2.64
CA ARG A 132 19.29 -7.21 1.27
C ARG A 132 18.63 -5.90 0.84
N LEU A 133 17.73 -5.35 1.65
CA LEU A 133 17.10 -4.05 1.41
C LEU A 133 18.14 -2.94 1.26
N ARG A 134 19.13 -2.89 2.17
CA ARG A 134 20.23 -1.92 2.10
C ARG A 134 20.95 -1.95 0.74
N LYS A 135 21.17 -3.14 0.15
CA LYS A 135 21.79 -3.27 -1.18
C LYS A 135 21.00 -2.54 -2.28
N TYR A 136 19.66 -2.60 -2.22
CA TYR A 136 18.81 -1.88 -3.17
C TYR A 136 18.84 -0.36 -2.93
N LEU A 137 18.83 0.06 -1.66
CA LEU A 137 18.88 1.48 -1.29
C LEU A 137 20.19 2.16 -1.70
N GLU A 138 21.32 1.45 -1.60
CA GLU A 138 22.63 1.94 -2.01
C GLU A 138 22.86 1.88 -3.54
N SER A 139 21.95 1.24 -4.29
CA SER A 139 22.04 1.17 -5.76
C SER A 139 21.54 2.46 -6.41
N ALA A 140 22.21 2.87 -7.50
CA ALA A 140 21.81 4.05 -8.27
C ALA A 140 20.54 3.83 -9.11
N LYS A 141 20.23 2.57 -9.46
CA LYS A 141 19.08 2.22 -10.30
C LYS A 141 18.41 0.97 -9.76
N VAL A 142 17.10 1.04 -9.58
CA VAL A 142 16.27 -0.07 -9.12
C VAL A 142 15.03 -0.15 -9.98
N SER A 143 14.74 -1.34 -10.49
CA SER A 143 13.46 -1.64 -11.12
C SER A 143 12.48 -2.04 -10.03
N ALA A 144 11.33 -1.38 -9.97
CA ALA A 144 10.28 -1.70 -9.02
C ALA A 144 9.05 -2.20 -9.77
N TYR A 145 8.60 -3.40 -9.41
CA TYR A 145 7.44 -4.05 -10.00
C TYR A 145 6.34 -4.10 -8.95
N CYS A 146 5.21 -3.51 -9.29
CA CYS A 146 4.00 -3.52 -8.49
C CYS A 146 2.83 -3.19 -9.41
N PRO A 147 1.69 -3.87 -9.32
CA PRO A 147 0.52 -3.58 -10.15
C PRO A 147 0.14 -2.10 -10.11
N LEU A 148 0.22 -1.46 -8.93
CA LEU A 148 -0.09 -0.04 -8.80
C LEU A 148 0.92 0.85 -9.55
N LEU A 149 2.22 0.58 -9.45
CA LEU A 149 3.25 1.37 -10.16
C LEU A 149 3.13 1.21 -11.67
N GLU A 150 2.82 0.01 -12.14
CA GLU A 150 2.61 -0.30 -13.56
C GLU A 150 1.42 0.46 -14.16
N LEU A 151 0.33 0.63 -13.40
CA LEU A 151 -0.81 1.45 -13.83
C LEU A 151 -0.42 2.92 -14.09
N PHE A 152 0.58 3.43 -13.38
CA PHE A 152 1.14 4.78 -13.61
C PHE A 152 2.26 4.79 -14.66
N GLY A 153 2.61 3.64 -15.25
CA GLY A 153 3.71 3.50 -16.21
C GLY A 153 5.09 3.57 -15.58
N ILE A 154 5.20 3.42 -14.27
CA ILE A 154 6.46 3.51 -13.53
C ILE A 154 7.07 2.12 -13.43
N THR A 155 8.26 1.96 -13.99
CA THR A 155 9.01 0.68 -13.94
C THR A 155 10.36 0.80 -13.24
N ARG A 156 10.91 2.02 -13.19
CA ARG A 156 12.21 2.33 -12.60
C ARG A 156 12.04 3.43 -11.57
N ILE A 157 12.75 3.26 -10.47
CA ILE A 157 12.75 4.21 -9.36
C ILE A 157 14.19 4.45 -8.90
N VAL A 158 14.40 5.63 -8.32
CA VAL A 158 15.65 6.00 -7.65
C VAL A 158 15.30 6.42 -6.23
N PHE A 159 15.99 5.84 -5.24
CA PHE A 159 15.78 6.20 -3.83
C PHE A 159 16.49 7.53 -3.51
N GLU A 160 15.75 8.48 -2.95
CA GLU A 160 16.27 9.78 -2.50
C GLU A 160 16.69 9.73 -1.04
N SER A 161 15.86 9.12 -0.19
CA SER A 161 16.11 9.00 1.23
C SER A 161 15.48 7.74 1.80
N TRP A 162 16.04 7.25 2.90
CA TRP A 162 15.53 6.10 3.62
C TRP A 162 15.77 6.26 5.11
N GLU A 163 14.81 5.80 5.89
CA GLU A 163 14.81 5.86 7.34
C GLU A 163 14.42 4.50 7.92
N PHE A 164 15.14 4.08 8.96
CA PHE A 164 14.83 2.89 9.75
C PHE A 164 14.40 3.34 11.15
N PRO A 165 13.12 3.71 11.34
CA PRO A 165 12.65 4.23 12.61
C PRO A 165 12.75 3.17 13.72
N HIS A 166 12.83 3.63 14.96
CA HIS A 166 12.79 2.74 16.11
C HIS A 166 11.50 1.92 16.09
N THR A 167 11.64 0.61 16.25
CA THR A 167 10.52 -0.33 16.27
C THR A 167 10.52 -1.02 17.63
N SER A 168 9.33 -1.20 18.20
CA SER A 168 9.16 -1.95 19.44
C SER A 168 9.19 -3.45 19.16
N GLY A 169 10.14 -4.15 19.76
CA GLY A 169 10.33 -5.59 19.64
C GLY A 169 11.69 -5.95 19.04
N ASP A 170 12.11 -7.19 19.28
CA ASP A 170 13.44 -7.67 18.86
C ASP A 170 13.41 -8.35 17.48
N ALA A 171 12.22 -8.68 16.98
CA ALA A 171 12.00 -9.48 15.78
C ALA A 171 11.55 -8.69 14.55
N ASN A 172 11.43 -7.36 14.67
CA ASN A 172 10.86 -6.51 13.63
C ASN A 172 11.74 -5.28 13.36
N GLN A 173 11.64 -4.76 12.13
CA GLN A 173 12.29 -3.54 11.71
C GLN A 173 11.39 -2.77 10.75
N ASN A 174 10.90 -1.62 11.17
CA ASN A 174 10.18 -0.70 10.31
C ASN A 174 11.15 0.02 9.35
N PHE A 175 10.65 0.38 8.17
CA PHE A 175 11.36 1.20 7.20
C PHE A 175 10.41 2.22 6.56
N SER A 176 10.95 3.37 6.20
CA SER A 176 10.30 4.40 5.39
C SER A 176 11.26 4.81 4.28
N LEU A 177 10.87 4.61 3.03
CA LEU A 177 11.68 4.88 1.84
C LEU A 177 10.99 5.96 1.01
N GLN A 178 11.78 6.92 0.55
CA GLN A 178 11.37 7.94 -0.40
C GLN A 178 12.11 7.71 -1.71
N ALA A 179 11.38 7.58 -2.80
CA ALA A 179 11.90 7.37 -4.13
C ALA A 179 11.22 8.28 -5.14
N VAL A 180 11.85 8.47 -6.29
CA VAL A 180 11.32 9.21 -7.43
C VAL A 180 11.30 8.29 -8.66
N SER A 181 10.27 8.41 -9.49
CA SER A 181 10.19 7.70 -10.77
C SER A 181 11.31 8.14 -11.70
N ASP A 182 11.97 7.18 -12.35
CA ASP A 182 12.99 7.47 -13.35
C ASP A 182 12.53 6.96 -14.73
N ASP A 183 12.80 7.77 -15.74
CA ASP A 183 12.56 7.46 -17.14
C ASP A 183 13.89 7.50 -17.89
N THR A 184 14.10 6.52 -18.77
CA THR A 184 15.38 6.46 -19.51
C THR A 184 15.41 7.53 -20.59
N TYR A 185 15.98 8.68 -20.27
CA TYR A 185 16.24 9.74 -21.24
C TYR A 185 17.69 9.71 -21.72
N LYS A 186 17.86 9.83 -23.03
CA LYS A 186 19.18 10.00 -23.64
C LYS A 186 19.62 11.46 -23.43
N LEU A 187 20.40 11.71 -22.38
CA LEU A 187 20.96 13.04 -22.07
C LEU A 187 21.82 13.60 -23.21
N LEU A 188 22.48 12.72 -23.97
CA LEU A 188 23.29 13.09 -25.12
C LEU A 188 22.45 13.06 -26.39
N LEU A 189 21.96 14.24 -26.78
CA LEU A 189 21.41 14.45 -28.12
C LEU A 189 22.52 14.22 -29.14
N THR A 190 22.32 13.24 -30.02
CA THR A 190 23.22 13.04 -31.14
C THR A 190 22.94 14.08 -32.23
N ARG A 191 23.93 14.42 -33.07
CA ARG A 191 23.73 15.37 -34.20
C ARG A 191 22.52 15.03 -35.08
N ARG A 192 22.12 13.75 -35.13
CA ARG A 192 20.94 13.24 -35.84
C ARG A 192 19.61 13.70 -35.23
N ASP A 193 19.57 13.95 -33.91
CA ASP A 193 18.37 14.37 -33.18
C ASP A 193 18.13 15.90 -33.30
N LEU A 194 19.17 16.66 -33.71
CA LEU A 194 19.14 18.11 -33.89
C LEU A 194 18.68 18.54 -35.30
N THR A 195 18.68 17.62 -36.27
CA THR A 195 18.18 17.88 -37.62
C THR A 195 16.74 17.40 -37.73
N LYS A 196 15.81 18.33 -37.52
CA LYS A 196 14.42 18.24 -37.98
C LYS A 196 14.17 19.31 -39.02
#